data_AF-A0A4Q3H4L2-F1
#
_entry.id   AF-A0A4Q3H4L2-F1
#
_cell.length_a   1.000
_cell.length_b   1.000
_cell.length_c   1.000
_cell.angle_alpha   90.00
_cell.angle_beta   90.00
_cell.angle_gamma   90.00
#
_symmetry.space_group_name_H-M   'P 1'
#
loop_
_entity.id
_entity.type
_entity.pdbx_description
1 polymer ?
#
loop_
_entity_poly.entity_id
_entity_poly.type
_entity_poly.pdbx_seq_one_letter_code
_entity_poly.pdbx_strand_id
1 'polypeptide(L)'
;MTNKTIRVATDVGGTFTDLVCFETDHSTGESRVITAKSDTTPPDFEQGVLNVLEKGGVDPSTVDFLAHGTTVVINALTERKGVKVGLITTEGFRDSLEIARGNRPDFFNLHYEKPEPFVPRYLRRELPGRFNYHGEELKPLDLSGLPAILDDFKAEGVKAVAICFLHSYANP
;
A
#
# COMPACT_ATOMS: atom_id res chain seq x y z
N MET A 1 -5.89 -35.26 12.15
CA MET A 1 -6.01 -34.45 10.93
C MET A 1 -7.44 -34.60 10.46
N THR A 2 -8.19 -33.51 10.43
CA THR A 2 -9.57 -33.51 9.92
C THR A 2 -9.57 -33.99 8.47
N ASN A 3 -10.49 -34.87 8.10
CA ASN A 3 -10.59 -35.41 6.73
C ASN A 3 -11.22 -34.40 5.75
N LYS A 4 -11.11 -33.11 6.07
CA LYS A 4 -11.72 -31.99 5.35
C LYS A 4 -10.65 -30.97 5.04
N THR A 5 -10.74 -30.38 3.85
CA THR A 5 -10.00 -29.17 3.51
C THR A 5 -10.92 -27.95 3.63
N ILE A 6 -10.48 -26.93 4.35
CA ILE A 6 -11.22 -25.70 4.61
C ILE A 6 -10.46 -24.52 4.02
N ARG A 7 -11.07 -23.84 3.04
CA ARG A 7 -10.51 -22.66 2.37
C ARG A 7 -11.43 -21.49 2.59
N VAL A 8 -10.91 -20.41 3.14
CA VAL A 8 -11.67 -19.20 3.45
C VAL A 8 -11.19 -18.04 2.59
N ALA A 9 -12.12 -17.23 2.10
CA ALA A 9 -11.86 -15.92 1.53
C ALA A 9 -12.60 -14.87 2.36
N THR A 10 -11.93 -13.78 2.68
CA THR A 10 -12.53 -12.60 3.33
C THR A 10 -12.31 -11.37 2.46
N ASP A 11 -13.26 -10.45 2.46
CA ASP A 11 -13.11 -9.14 1.81
C ASP A 11 -13.57 -8.03 2.75
N VAL A 12 -12.63 -7.16 3.15
CA VAL A 12 -12.92 -6.00 3.98
C VAL A 12 -13.29 -4.81 3.09
N GLY A 13 -14.58 -4.52 3.05
CA GLY A 13 -15.16 -3.34 2.41
C GLY A 13 -15.17 -2.11 3.33
N GLY A 14 -15.69 -0.98 2.81
CA GLY A 14 -15.90 0.23 3.63
C GLY A 14 -17.03 0.09 4.66
N THR A 15 -18.07 -0.68 4.34
CA THR A 15 -19.25 -0.87 5.21
C THR A 15 -19.29 -2.26 5.85
N PHE A 16 -19.01 -3.29 5.05
CA PHE A 16 -19.13 -4.68 5.48
C PHE A 16 -17.84 -5.45 5.22
N THR A 17 -17.60 -6.45 6.07
CA THR A 17 -16.63 -7.51 5.85
C THR A 17 -17.37 -8.77 5.43
N ASP A 18 -17.01 -9.30 4.27
CA ASP A 18 -17.62 -10.47 3.66
C ASP A 18 -16.74 -11.71 3.86
N LEU A 19 -17.37 -12.88 3.95
CA LEU A 19 -16.70 -14.17 4.03
C LEU A 19 -17.35 -15.18 3.08
N VAL A 20 -16.49 -15.97 2.43
CA VAL A 20 -16.86 -17.21 1.73
C VAL A 20 -15.93 -18.32 2.22
N CYS A 21 -16.49 -19.38 2.78
CA CYS A 21 -15.77 -20.58 3.20
C CYS A 21 -16.19 -21.77 2.34
N PHE A 22 -15.20 -22.46 1.78
CA PHE A 22 -15.35 -23.71 1.04
C PHE A 22 -14.78 -24.85 1.89
N GLU A 23 -15.63 -25.78 2.27
CA GLU A 23 -15.24 -27.04 2.91
C GLU A 23 -15.35 -28.17 1.89
N THR A 24 -14.34 -29.02 1.80
CA THR A 24 -14.36 -30.25 0.99
C THR A 24 -14.04 -31.43 1.89
N ASP A 25 -14.96 -32.39 1.99
CA ASP A 25 -14.75 -33.63 2.73
C ASP A 25 -14.12 -34.69 1.81
N HIS A 26 -12.93 -35.17 2.16
CA HIS A 26 -12.19 -36.14 1.36
C HIS A 26 -12.72 -37.57 1.48
N SER A 27 -13.52 -37.88 2.51
CA SER A 27 -14.17 -39.19 2.62
C SER A 27 -15.40 -39.32 1.74
N THR A 28 -16.21 -38.26 1.64
CA THR A 28 -17.46 -38.30 0.87
C THR A 28 -17.33 -37.68 -0.51
N GLY A 29 -16.30 -36.84 -0.72
CA GLY A 29 -16.15 -36.01 -1.92
C GLY A 29 -17.10 -34.82 -1.96
N GLU A 30 -17.91 -34.60 -0.92
CA GLU A 30 -18.87 -33.51 -0.86
C GLU A 30 -18.19 -32.18 -0.57
N SER A 31 -18.73 -31.10 -1.14
CA SER A 31 -18.29 -29.74 -0.86
C SER A 31 -19.44 -28.89 -0.33
N ARG A 32 -19.14 -28.05 0.64
CA ARG A 32 -20.08 -27.12 1.25
C ARG A 32 -19.54 -25.70 1.14
N VAL A 33 -20.43 -24.76 0.82
CA VAL A 33 -20.14 -23.33 0.83
C VAL A 33 -20.88 -22.67 1.98
N ILE A 34 -20.17 -21.86 2.74
CA ILE A 34 -20.70 -21.03 3.83
C ILE A 34 -20.38 -19.59 3.49
N THR A 35 -21.36 -18.70 3.63
CA THR A 35 -21.15 -17.26 3.48
C THR A 35 -21.57 -16.55 4.75
N ALA A 36 -20.85 -15.48 5.08
CA ALA A 36 -21.19 -14.61 6.19
C ALA A 36 -20.85 -13.16 5.85
N LYS A 37 -21.54 -12.23 6.52
CA LYS A 37 -21.32 -10.80 6.40
C LYS A 37 -21.43 -10.16 7.77
N SER A 38 -20.44 -9.38 8.16
CA SER A 38 -20.47 -8.54 9.37
C SER A 38 -20.16 -7.09 9.02
N ASP A 39 -20.37 -6.18 9.96
CA ASP A 39 -19.93 -4.80 9.80
C ASP A 39 -18.40 -4.74 9.75
N THR A 40 -17.86 -3.84 8.93
CA THR A 40 -16.44 -3.46 9.01
C THR A 40 -16.21 -2.67 10.28
N THR A 41 -15.04 -2.85 10.89
CA THR A 41 -14.69 -2.24 12.18
C THR A 41 -13.50 -1.27 12.07
N PRO A 42 -13.59 -0.11 11.39
CA PRO A 42 -12.48 0.84 11.37
C PRO A 42 -12.24 1.43 12.78
N PRO A 43 -10.98 1.64 13.22
CA PRO A 43 -9.73 1.34 12.51
C PRO A 43 -9.24 -0.11 12.67
N ASP A 44 -9.85 -0.88 13.58
CA ASP A 44 -9.46 -2.25 13.97
C ASP A 44 -10.05 -3.30 12.99
N PHE A 45 -9.63 -3.23 11.72
CA PHE A 45 -10.18 -4.05 10.63
C PHE A 45 -10.04 -5.56 10.85
N GLU A 46 -9.03 -5.99 11.61
CA GLU A 46 -8.85 -7.38 12.01
C GLU A 46 -10.03 -7.91 12.82
N GLN A 47 -10.68 -7.06 13.62
CA GLN A 47 -11.84 -7.45 14.40
C GLN A 47 -13.03 -7.80 13.49
N GLY A 48 -13.20 -7.08 12.38
CA GLY A 48 -14.23 -7.36 11.37
C GLY A 48 -14.02 -8.74 10.72
N VAL A 49 -12.76 -9.12 10.48
CA VAL A 49 -12.39 -10.45 9.97
C VAL A 49 -12.72 -11.54 10.99
N LEU A 50 -12.39 -11.34 12.27
CA LEU A 50 -12.71 -12.28 13.33
C LEU A 50 -14.24 -12.41 13.52
N ASN A 51 -14.97 -11.31 13.49
CA ASN A 51 -16.42 -11.28 13.61
C ASN A 51 -17.11 -12.04 12.47
N VAL A 52 -16.61 -11.91 11.23
CA VAL A 52 -17.22 -12.61 10.09
C VAL A 52 -16.92 -14.12 10.12
N LEU A 53 -15.73 -14.51 10.61
CA LEU A 53 -15.37 -15.93 10.84
C LEU A 53 -16.28 -16.56 11.90
N GLU A 54 -16.46 -15.89 13.04
CA GLU A 54 -17.35 -16.33 14.11
C GLU A 54 -18.79 -16.44 13.61
N LYS A 55 -19.29 -15.43 12.88
CA LYS A 55 -20.64 -15.44 12.31
C LYS A 55 -20.84 -16.53 11.26
N GLY A 56 -19.78 -16.89 10.53
CA GLY A 56 -19.76 -18.04 9.62
C GLY A 56 -19.65 -19.39 10.32
N GLY A 57 -19.44 -19.42 11.64
CA GLY A 57 -19.19 -20.65 12.38
C GLY A 57 -17.87 -21.33 11.98
N VAL A 58 -16.90 -20.57 11.48
CA VAL A 58 -15.61 -21.08 11.02
C VAL A 58 -14.58 -20.90 12.13
N ASP A 59 -14.04 -22.01 12.63
CA ASP A 59 -12.91 -21.98 13.57
C ASP A 59 -11.60 -21.68 12.81
N PRO A 60 -10.92 -20.55 13.08
CA PRO A 60 -9.69 -20.17 12.38
C PRO A 60 -8.58 -21.22 12.47
N SER A 61 -8.54 -22.02 13.55
CA SER A 61 -7.53 -23.06 13.75
C SER A 61 -7.67 -24.25 12.78
N THR A 62 -8.83 -24.36 12.12
CA THR A 62 -9.16 -25.44 11.18
C THR A 62 -8.99 -25.02 9.71
N VAL A 63 -8.65 -23.76 9.45
CA VAL A 63 -8.52 -23.21 8.10
C VAL A 63 -7.17 -23.59 7.51
N ASP A 64 -7.18 -24.30 6.37
CA ASP A 64 -5.97 -24.70 5.65
C ASP A 64 -5.43 -23.56 4.75
N PHE A 65 -6.31 -22.68 4.29
CA PHE A 65 -5.97 -21.57 3.41
C PHE A 65 -6.90 -20.37 3.62
N LEU A 66 -6.31 -19.18 3.78
CA LEU A 66 -7.03 -17.92 3.87
C LEU A 66 -6.60 -16.98 2.74
N ALA A 67 -7.55 -16.56 1.90
CA ALA A 67 -7.41 -15.41 1.03
C ALA A 67 -8.03 -14.18 1.71
N HIS A 68 -7.29 -13.08 1.77
CA HIS A 68 -7.78 -11.83 2.34
C HIS A 68 -7.71 -10.71 1.29
N GLY A 69 -8.87 -10.20 0.92
CA GLY A 69 -9.05 -8.99 0.13
C GLY A 69 -9.41 -7.81 1.01
N THR A 70 -9.02 -6.62 0.59
CA THR A 70 -9.47 -5.39 1.25
C THR A 70 -9.49 -4.22 0.28
N THR A 71 -10.48 -3.35 0.46
CA THR A 71 -10.58 -2.05 -0.22
C THR A 71 -10.00 -0.89 0.61
N VAL A 72 -9.49 -1.16 1.82
CA VAL A 72 -8.95 -0.13 2.72
C VAL A 72 -7.79 0.64 2.06
N VAL A 73 -6.91 -0.05 1.34
CA VAL A 73 -5.75 0.57 0.67
C VAL A 73 -6.20 1.54 -0.43
N ILE A 74 -7.12 1.12 -1.30
CA ILE A 74 -7.56 1.97 -2.41
C ILE A 74 -8.34 3.18 -1.87
N ASN A 75 -9.17 3.00 -0.84
CA ASN A 75 -9.90 4.09 -0.19
C ASN A 75 -8.94 5.07 0.49
N ALA A 76 -7.88 4.60 1.14
CA ALA A 76 -6.85 5.46 1.72
C ALA A 76 -6.18 6.35 0.66
N LEU A 77 -5.93 5.81 -0.54
CA LEU A 77 -5.35 6.57 -1.65
C LEU A 77 -6.34 7.57 -2.27
N THR A 78 -7.58 7.15 -2.54
CA THR A 78 -8.60 8.00 -3.17
C THR A 78 -9.04 9.13 -2.25
N GLU A 79 -9.21 8.85 -0.96
CA GLU A 79 -9.59 9.83 0.07
C GLU A 79 -8.39 10.59 0.64
N ARG A 80 -7.16 10.28 0.18
CA ARG A 80 -5.90 10.84 0.68
C ARG A 80 -5.75 10.73 2.20
N LYS A 81 -6.28 9.65 2.77
CA LYS A 81 -6.15 9.31 4.20
C LYS A 81 -4.88 8.52 4.42
N GLY A 82 -3.78 9.24 4.63
CA GLY A 82 -2.49 8.68 4.97
C GLY A 82 -1.74 9.58 5.95
N VAL A 83 -0.55 9.15 6.35
CA VAL A 83 0.33 9.99 7.17
C VAL A 83 1.07 11.00 6.30
N LYS A 84 1.58 12.09 6.90
CA LYS A 84 2.44 13.03 6.20
C LYS A 84 3.75 12.33 5.80
N VAL A 85 4.06 12.32 4.50
CA VAL A 85 5.23 11.65 3.92
C VAL A 85 6.25 12.68 3.43
N GLY A 86 7.53 12.44 3.70
CA GLY A 86 8.66 13.13 3.07
C GLY A 86 9.25 12.28 1.94
N LEU A 87 9.82 12.92 0.92
CA LEU A 87 10.54 12.24 -0.16
C LEU A 87 12.01 12.66 -0.14
N ILE A 88 12.92 11.69 -0.22
CA ILE A 88 14.34 11.91 -0.49
C ILE A 88 14.66 11.29 -1.85
N THR A 89 15.22 12.09 -2.76
CA THR A 89 15.56 11.65 -4.12
C THR A 89 16.92 12.20 -4.59
N THR A 90 17.33 11.85 -5.80
CA THR A 90 18.57 12.34 -6.41
C THR A 90 18.50 13.86 -6.64
N GLU A 91 19.60 14.56 -6.38
CA GLU A 91 19.79 15.98 -6.76
C GLU A 91 19.33 16.26 -8.21
N GLY A 92 18.45 17.26 -8.35
CA GLY A 92 17.84 17.67 -9.60
C GLY A 92 16.55 16.92 -9.98
N PHE A 93 16.06 16.00 -9.15
CA PHE A 93 14.90 15.13 -9.46
C PHE A 93 13.69 15.34 -8.52
N ARG A 94 13.70 16.28 -7.57
CA ARG A 94 12.58 16.54 -6.64
C ARG A 94 11.26 16.87 -7.30
N ASP A 95 11.31 17.47 -8.50
CA ASP A 95 10.13 17.90 -9.24
C ASP A 95 9.55 16.77 -10.13
N SER A 96 10.10 15.55 -10.06
CA SER A 96 9.62 14.39 -10.83
C SER A 96 8.13 14.07 -10.56
N LEU A 97 7.67 14.20 -9.32
CA LEU A 97 6.25 14.02 -8.96
C LEU A 97 5.36 15.13 -9.53
N GLU A 98 5.91 16.34 -9.69
CA GLU A 98 5.19 17.46 -10.29
C GLU A 98 5.09 17.30 -11.79
N ILE A 99 6.18 16.89 -12.44
CA ILE A 99 6.24 16.74 -13.89
C ILE A 99 5.36 15.56 -14.33
N ALA A 100 5.29 14.48 -13.54
CA ALA A 100 4.45 13.30 -13.82
C ALA A 100 4.61 12.76 -15.25
N ARG A 101 5.85 12.81 -15.78
CA ARG A 101 6.21 12.45 -17.17
C ARG A 101 5.50 13.28 -18.26
N GLY A 102 4.84 14.37 -17.90
CA GLY A 102 4.03 15.16 -18.84
C GLY A 102 2.75 14.45 -19.30
N ASN A 103 2.34 13.37 -18.63
CA ASN A 103 1.14 12.62 -19.01
C ASN A 103 -0.11 13.50 -18.85
N ARG A 104 -0.85 13.67 -19.95
CA ARG A 104 -2.15 14.38 -19.98
C ARG A 104 -3.21 13.42 -20.55
N PRO A 105 -4.03 12.76 -19.70
CA PRO A 105 -5.01 11.79 -20.16
C PRO A 105 -6.02 12.38 -21.16
N ASP A 106 -6.33 13.66 -21.02
CA ASP A 106 -7.21 14.42 -21.89
C ASP A 106 -6.40 15.49 -22.67
N PHE A 107 -5.79 15.06 -23.79
CA PHE A 107 -4.82 15.86 -24.54
C PHE A 107 -5.38 17.19 -25.07
N PHE A 108 -6.68 17.24 -25.41
CA PHE A 108 -7.31 18.41 -26.03
C PHE A 108 -8.02 19.32 -25.02
N ASN A 109 -8.13 18.91 -23.77
CA ASN A 109 -8.71 19.75 -22.73
C ASN A 109 -7.69 20.76 -22.20
N LEU A 110 -7.81 22.00 -22.71
CA LEU A 110 -6.96 23.11 -22.29
C LEU A 110 -7.10 23.45 -20.80
N HIS A 111 -8.24 23.11 -20.18
CA HIS A 111 -8.53 23.33 -18.76
C HIS A 111 -8.19 22.12 -17.86
N TYR A 112 -7.51 21.10 -18.38
CA TYR A 112 -7.13 19.95 -17.56
C TYR A 112 -6.21 20.39 -16.40
N GLU A 113 -6.65 20.09 -15.18
CA GLU A 113 -5.89 20.25 -13.95
C GLU A 113 -5.26 18.93 -13.53
N LYS A 114 -3.95 18.94 -13.27
CA LYS A 114 -3.24 17.76 -12.81
C LYS A 114 -3.59 17.50 -11.34
N PRO A 115 -3.80 16.23 -10.93
CA PRO A 115 -3.95 15.89 -9.52
C PRO A 115 -2.76 16.39 -8.69
N GLU A 116 -3.05 16.91 -7.50
CA GLU A 116 -2.01 17.34 -6.56
C GLU A 116 -1.13 16.14 -6.15
N PRO A 117 0.21 16.24 -6.17
CA PRO A 117 1.05 15.14 -5.74
C PRO A 117 0.86 14.78 -4.26
N PHE A 118 1.02 13.50 -3.90
CA PHE A 118 0.88 13.03 -2.51
C PHE A 118 1.91 13.63 -1.54
N VAL A 119 3.12 13.93 -2.03
CA VAL A 119 4.16 14.62 -1.26
C VAL A 119 4.24 16.05 -1.77
N PRO A 120 3.93 17.07 -0.95
CA PRO A 120 4.03 18.46 -1.38
C PRO A 120 5.51 18.84 -1.60
N ARG A 121 5.75 19.80 -2.49
CA ARG A 121 7.12 20.13 -2.95
C ARG A 121 8.09 20.47 -1.82
N TYR A 122 7.63 21.16 -0.78
CA TYR A 122 8.47 21.54 0.36
C TYR A 122 8.89 20.35 1.23
N LEU A 123 8.31 19.15 1.06
CA LEU A 123 8.71 17.90 1.71
C LEU A 123 9.49 16.96 0.77
N ARG A 124 9.86 17.45 -0.42
CA ARG A 124 10.74 16.73 -1.36
C ARG A 124 12.15 17.28 -1.20
N ARG A 125 13.04 16.43 -0.70
CA ARG A 125 14.44 16.74 -0.41
C ARG A 125 15.34 15.93 -1.33
N GLU A 126 16.55 16.44 -1.53
CA GLU A 126 17.49 15.88 -2.48
C GLU A 126 18.81 15.60 -1.78
N LEU A 127 19.49 14.53 -2.19
CA LEU A 127 20.88 14.28 -1.83
C LEU A 127 21.75 14.23 -3.10
N PRO A 128 22.95 14.85 -3.09
CA PRO A 128 23.88 14.77 -4.20
C PRO A 128 24.35 13.35 -4.43
N GLY A 129 24.54 12.96 -5.69
CA GLY A 129 24.98 11.62 -6.06
C GLY A 129 24.42 11.24 -7.42
N ARG A 130 25.10 10.37 -8.15
CA ARG A 130 24.65 9.95 -9.47
C ARG A 130 25.15 8.57 -9.80
N PHE A 131 24.22 7.70 -10.16
CA PHE A 131 24.50 6.39 -10.75
C PHE A 131 24.02 6.40 -12.20
N ASN A 132 24.62 5.56 -13.04
CA ASN A 132 24.11 5.30 -14.38
C ASN A 132 23.16 4.09 -14.38
N TYR A 133 22.61 3.75 -15.54
CA TYR A 133 21.65 2.65 -15.70
C TYR A 133 22.25 1.26 -15.50
N HIS A 134 23.58 1.12 -15.49
CA HIS A 134 24.32 -0.10 -15.15
C HIS A 134 24.61 -0.22 -13.66
N GLY A 135 24.24 0.78 -12.84
CA GLY A 135 24.55 0.81 -11.41
C GLY A 135 25.97 1.28 -11.09
N GLU A 136 26.68 1.85 -12.08
CA GLU A 136 28.01 2.42 -11.86
C GLU A 136 27.90 3.83 -11.27
N GLU A 137 28.70 4.12 -10.25
CA GLU A 137 28.74 5.41 -9.59
C GLU A 137 29.46 6.43 -10.48
N LEU A 138 28.74 7.47 -10.91
CA LEU A 138 29.27 8.60 -11.67
C LEU A 138 29.67 9.76 -10.75
N LYS A 139 28.91 9.97 -9.67
CA LYS A 139 29.19 10.95 -8.61
C LYS A 139 28.84 10.29 -7.28
N PRO A 140 29.76 10.27 -6.30
CA PRO A 140 29.49 9.68 -5.00
C PRO A 140 28.25 10.25 -4.32
N LEU A 141 27.48 9.37 -3.67
CA LEU A 141 26.36 9.77 -2.83
C LEU A 141 26.89 10.53 -1.61
N ASP A 142 26.45 11.79 -1.47
CA ASP A 142 26.80 12.65 -0.34
C ASP A 142 25.65 12.71 0.65
N LEU A 143 25.85 12.14 1.84
CA LEU A 143 24.87 12.08 2.92
C LEU A 143 25.01 13.22 3.93
N SER A 144 25.96 14.14 3.74
CA SER A 144 26.24 15.21 4.70
C SER A 144 25.02 16.09 5.02
N GLY A 145 24.11 16.28 4.05
CA GLY A 145 22.87 17.03 4.22
C GLY A 145 21.71 16.25 4.86
N LEU A 146 21.84 14.93 5.03
CA LEU A 146 20.76 14.09 5.55
C LEU A 146 20.28 14.47 6.96
N PRO A 147 21.15 14.78 7.95
CA PRO A 147 20.69 15.17 9.28
C PRO A 147 19.74 16.38 9.27
N ALA A 148 20.08 17.43 8.51
CA ALA A 148 19.23 18.63 8.39
C ALA A 148 17.88 18.31 7.72
N ILE A 149 17.88 17.46 6.69
CA ILE A 149 16.64 16.97 6.05
C ILE A 149 15.74 16.25 7.05
N LEU A 150 16.32 15.39 7.89
CA LEU A 150 15.56 14.63 8.89
C LEU A 150 15.01 15.54 9.99
N ASP A 151 15.76 16.56 10.41
CA ASP A 151 15.31 17.53 11.41
C ASP A 151 14.18 18.41 10.87
N ASP A 152 14.27 18.86 9.60
CA ASP A 152 13.17 19.52 8.90
C ASP A 152 11.92 18.63 8.84
N PHE A 153 12.08 17.35 8.48
CA PHE A 153 10.96 16.39 8.42
C PHE A 153 10.30 16.19 9.77
N LYS A 154 11.09 16.10 10.86
CA LYS A 154 10.55 16.04 12.22
C LYS A 154 9.77 17.32 12.57
N ALA A 155 10.32 18.50 12.27
CA ALA A 155 9.68 19.79 12.53
C ALA A 155 8.36 19.93 11.76
N GLU A 156 8.31 19.41 10.54
CA GLU A 156 7.11 19.38 9.69
C GLU A 156 6.12 18.26 10.09
N GLY A 157 6.46 17.40 11.04
CA GLY A 157 5.60 16.31 11.49
C GLY A 157 5.46 15.16 10.47
N VAL A 158 6.45 14.97 9.60
CA VAL A 158 6.54 13.80 8.71
C VAL A 158 6.58 12.52 9.55
N LYS A 159 5.82 11.50 9.15
CA LYS A 159 5.72 10.20 9.83
C LYS A 159 6.28 9.04 9.02
N ALA A 160 6.50 9.23 7.73
CA ALA A 160 7.12 8.24 6.85
C ALA A 160 8.00 8.93 5.80
N VAL A 161 9.07 8.28 5.37
CA VAL A 161 10.00 8.80 4.36
C VAL A 161 10.11 7.81 3.21
N ALA A 162 9.82 8.28 2.00
CA ALA A 162 10.12 7.56 0.76
C ALA A 162 11.54 7.91 0.30
N ILE A 163 12.34 6.90 -0.04
CA ILE A 163 13.68 7.07 -0.60
C ILE A 163 13.65 6.55 -2.04
N CYS A 164 13.88 7.42 -3.01
CA CYS A 164 13.76 7.10 -4.42
C CYS A 164 14.91 7.72 -5.23
N PHE A 165 16.07 7.06 -5.24
CA PHE A 165 17.21 7.48 -6.06
C PHE A 165 17.14 6.90 -7.47
N LEU A 166 17.59 7.68 -8.45
CA LEU A 166 17.72 7.25 -9.83
C LEU A 166 18.64 6.02 -9.92
N HIS A 167 18.19 4.99 -10.64
CA HIS A 167 18.89 3.72 -10.85
C HIS A 167 19.19 2.89 -9.58
N SER A 168 18.50 3.15 -8.46
CA SER A 168 18.57 2.31 -7.24
C SER A 168 18.20 0.83 -7.48
N TYR A 169 17.45 0.52 -8.53
CA TYR A 169 17.19 -0.87 -8.92
C TYR A 169 18.44 -1.62 -9.42
N ALA A 170 19.45 -0.91 -9.92
CA ALA A 170 20.69 -1.47 -10.45
C ALA A 170 21.79 -1.53 -9.38
N ASN A 171 21.79 -0.57 -8.43
CA ASN A 171 22.70 -0.53 -7.29
C ASN A 171 21.97 0.09 -6.08
N PRO A 172 21.39 -0.76 -5.18
CA PRO A 172 20.53 -0.32 -4.08
C PRO A 172 21.28 0.18 -2.85
#